data_AF-A0A2H8TXA1-F1
#
_entry.id   AF-A0A2H8TXA1-F1
#
_cell.length_a   1.000
_cell.length_b   1.000
_cell.length_c   1.000
_cell.angle_alpha   90.00
_cell.angle_beta   90.00
_cell.angle_gamma   90.00
#
_symmetry.space_group_name_H-M   'P 1'
#
loop_
_entity.id
_entity.type
_entity.pdbx_description
1 polymer ?
#
loop_
_entity_poly.entity_id
_entity_poly.type
_entity_poly.pdbx_seq_one_letter_code
_entity_poly.pdbx_strand_id
1 'polypeptide(L)'
;KVHEADACLVLANKYCQDPDAEDAANIMRVISIKNYSDDIRVIIQLMQYHNKAYLLNIPSWDWKQGDDVICLAELKLGFIAQSCLAPGFSTMMANLFAMRSFKTRCDRAFDTVYSSCEECGVWCISVSRYASVA
;
A
#
# COMPACT_ATOMS: atom_id res chain seq x y z
N LYS A 1 16.26 11.07 -15.46
CA LYS A 1 16.41 11.23 -14.00
C LYS A 1 15.64 10.16 -13.22
N VAL A 2 15.72 8.89 -13.66
CA VAL A 2 15.15 7.75 -12.90
C VAL A 2 16.18 7.24 -11.90
N HIS A 3 17.46 7.26 -12.27
CA HIS A 3 18.58 6.92 -11.40
C HIS A 3 18.80 7.86 -10.19
N GLU A 4 18.14 9.02 -10.16
CA GLU A 4 18.18 9.97 -9.02
C GLU A 4 16.91 9.91 -8.17
N ALA A 5 15.89 9.14 -8.59
CA ALA A 5 14.62 9.06 -7.88
C ALA A 5 14.70 8.10 -6.69
N ASP A 6 14.06 8.45 -5.57
CA ASP A 6 14.05 7.61 -4.37
C ASP A 6 13.15 6.36 -4.52
N ALA A 7 12.07 6.47 -5.30
CA ALA A 7 11.18 5.36 -5.60
C ALA A 7 10.41 5.56 -6.92
N CYS A 8 9.97 4.44 -7.52
CA CYS A 8 9.06 4.42 -8.65
C CYS A 8 7.75 3.71 -8.28
N LEU A 9 6.61 4.38 -8.53
CA LEU A 9 5.28 3.83 -8.27
C LEU A 9 4.61 3.46 -9.60
N VAL A 10 4.26 2.18 -9.77
CA VAL A 10 3.53 1.66 -10.93
C VAL A 10 2.09 1.41 -10.50
N LEU A 11 1.18 2.28 -10.95
CA LEU A 11 -0.25 2.21 -10.64
C LEU A 11 -1.00 1.41 -11.70
N ALA A 12 -1.87 0.51 -11.26
CA ALA A 12 -2.72 -0.29 -12.15
C ALA A 12 -4.08 0.38 -12.36
N ASN A 13 -4.63 0.24 -13.57
CA ASN A 13 -6.02 0.63 -13.82
C ASN A 13 -7.00 -0.39 -13.24
N LYS A 14 -7.67 -0.04 -12.14
CA LYS A 14 -8.69 -0.88 -11.49
C LYS A 14 -9.96 -1.14 -12.32
N TYR A 15 -10.20 -0.37 -13.38
CA TYR A 15 -11.40 -0.46 -14.22
C TYR A 15 -11.09 -1.02 -15.62
N CYS A 16 -9.99 -1.77 -15.76
CA CYS A 16 -9.65 -2.46 -17.00
C CYS A 16 -10.64 -3.59 -17.30
N GLN A 17 -10.79 -3.92 -18.59
CA GLN A 17 -11.61 -5.05 -19.04
C GLN A 17 -10.90 -6.39 -18.80
N ASP A 18 -9.58 -6.41 -19.01
CA ASP A 18 -8.73 -7.57 -18.80
C ASP A 18 -7.65 -7.23 -17.74
N PRO A 19 -7.83 -7.70 -16.49
CA PRO A 19 -6.89 -7.42 -15.41
C PRO A 19 -5.56 -8.16 -15.56
N ASP A 20 -5.53 -9.31 -16.24
CA ASP A 20 -4.30 -10.08 -16.42
C ASP A 20 -3.39 -9.41 -17.45
N ALA A 21 -3.96 -8.89 -18.55
CA ALA A 21 -3.21 -8.11 -19.53
C ALA A 21 -2.65 -6.81 -18.94
N GLU A 22 -3.42 -6.12 -18.08
CA GLU A 22 -2.98 -4.92 -17.37
C GLU A 22 -1.83 -5.22 -16.40
N ASP A 23 -1.93 -6.28 -15.61
CA ASP A 23 -0.87 -6.72 -14.69
C ASP A 23 0.40 -7.10 -15.48
N ALA A 24 0.28 -7.82 -16.59
CA ALA A 24 1.41 -8.15 -17.45
C ALA A 24 2.10 -6.90 -18.00
N ALA A 25 1.34 -5.89 -18.44
CA ALA A 25 1.89 -4.62 -18.88
C ALA A 25 2.62 -3.87 -17.75
N ASN A 26 2.08 -3.91 -16.52
CA ASN A 26 2.71 -3.30 -15.36
C ASN A 26 3.99 -4.02 -14.93
N ILE A 27 4.01 -5.36 -14.97
CA ILE A 27 5.20 -6.16 -14.73
C ILE A 27 6.30 -5.83 -15.76
N MET A 28 5.94 -5.72 -17.05
CA MET A 28 6.89 -5.32 -18.09
C MET A 28 7.47 -3.92 -17.87
N ARG A 29 6.67 -2.98 -17.34
CA ARG A 29 7.17 -1.65 -16.93
C ARG A 29 8.19 -1.77 -15.80
N VAL A 30 7.92 -2.59 -14.79
CA VAL A 30 8.87 -2.84 -13.68
C VAL A 30 10.18 -3.44 -14.21
N ILE A 31 10.10 -4.44 -15.08
CA ILE A 31 11.30 -5.03 -15.72
C ILE A 31 12.10 -3.97 -16.46
N SER A 32 11.44 -3.08 -17.21
CA SER A 32 12.12 -2.01 -17.94
C SER A 32 12.81 -1.00 -17.02
N ILE A 33 12.22 -0.71 -15.85
CA ILE A 33 12.78 0.20 -14.85
C ILE A 33 14.00 -0.44 -14.19
N LYS A 34 13.87 -1.68 -13.72
CA LYS A 34 14.98 -2.43 -13.11
C LYS A 34 16.14 -2.61 -14.09
N ASN A 35 15.85 -2.97 -15.35
CA ASN A 35 16.87 -3.07 -16.40
C ASN A 35 17.62 -1.75 -16.69
N TYR A 36 17.01 -0.60 -16.39
CA TYR A 36 17.69 0.69 -16.49
C TYR A 36 18.46 1.05 -15.21
N SER A 37 17.91 0.72 -14.04
CA SER A 37 18.51 0.95 -12.73
C SER A 37 17.98 -0.08 -11.73
N ASP A 38 18.84 -1.01 -11.30
CA ASP A 38 18.44 -2.11 -10.43
C ASP A 38 18.20 -1.69 -8.96
N ASP A 39 18.87 -0.62 -8.52
CA ASP A 39 18.90 -0.13 -7.12
C ASP A 39 17.71 0.76 -6.73
N ILE A 40 16.83 1.12 -7.69
CA ILE A 40 15.65 1.93 -7.41
C ILE A 40 14.57 1.10 -6.70
N ARG A 41 13.95 1.67 -5.67
CA ARG A 41 12.81 1.04 -4.99
C ARG A 41 11.57 1.11 -5.86
N VAL A 42 10.94 -0.02 -6.13
CA VAL A 42 9.74 -0.07 -6.98
C VAL A 42 8.54 -0.59 -6.19
N ILE A 43 7.46 0.19 -6.19
CA ILE A 43 6.18 -0.20 -5.61
C ILE A 43 5.20 -0.40 -6.77
N ILE A 44 4.77 -1.63 -6.97
CA ILE A 44 3.82 -1.99 -8.04
C ILE A 44 2.46 -2.38 -7.45
N GLN A 45 1.41 -1.90 -8.09
CA GLN A 45 0.05 -2.33 -7.84
C GLN A 45 -0.34 -3.44 -8.82
N LEU A 46 -0.84 -4.56 -8.30
CA LEU A 46 -1.38 -5.68 -9.08
C LEU A 46 -2.87 -5.85 -8.81
N MET A 47 -3.60 -6.31 -9.82
CA MET A 47 -5.01 -6.68 -9.72
C MET A 47 -5.15 -8.08 -9.13
N GLN A 48 -4.37 -9.04 -9.63
CA GLN A 48 -4.48 -10.46 -9.29
C GLN A 48 -3.29 -10.97 -8.48
N TYR A 49 -3.56 -11.92 -7.58
CA TYR A 49 -2.52 -12.50 -6.72
C TYR A 49 -1.59 -13.46 -7.47
N HIS A 50 -2.09 -14.26 -8.42
CA HIS A 50 -1.26 -15.23 -9.16
C HIS A 50 -0.14 -14.56 -9.96
N ASN A 51 -0.37 -13.35 -10.46
CA ASN A 51 0.61 -12.58 -11.21
C ASN A 51 1.80 -12.11 -10.36
N LYS A 52 1.65 -12.07 -9.02
CA LYS A 52 2.73 -11.71 -8.08
C LYS A 52 3.94 -12.65 -8.19
N ALA A 53 3.71 -13.93 -8.54
CA ALA A 53 4.78 -14.90 -8.70
C ALA A 53 5.77 -14.52 -9.81
N TYR A 54 5.32 -13.82 -10.87
CA TYR A 54 6.20 -13.38 -11.95
C TYR A 54 7.21 -12.34 -11.51
N LEU A 55 6.88 -11.51 -10.51
CA LEU A 55 7.81 -10.51 -9.97
C LEU A 55 8.97 -11.15 -9.20
N LEU A 56 8.70 -12.26 -8.49
CA LEU A 56 9.72 -13.00 -7.75
C LEU A 56 10.76 -13.69 -8.65
N ASN A 57 10.42 -13.89 -9.93
CA ASN A 57 11.35 -14.46 -10.91
C ASN A 57 12.34 -13.42 -11.46
N ILE A 58 12.17 -12.14 -11.15
CA ILE A 58 13.08 -11.07 -11.60
C ILE A 58 14.30 -11.06 -10.67
N PRO A 59 15.53 -11.22 -11.17
CA PRO A 59 16.74 -11.30 -10.34
C PRO A 59 17.05 -9.99 -9.59
N SER A 60 16.64 -8.85 -10.16
CA SER A 60 16.83 -7.52 -9.58
C SER A 60 15.73 -7.09 -8.61
N TRP A 61 14.75 -7.98 -8.31
CA TRP A 61 13.68 -7.68 -7.37
C TRP A 61 14.08 -8.10 -5.96
N ASP A 62 14.25 -7.13 -5.05
CA ASP A 62 14.65 -7.39 -3.67
C ASP A 62 13.68 -6.75 -2.67
N TRP A 63 12.87 -7.60 -2.03
CA TRP A 63 11.95 -7.19 -0.96
C TRP A 63 12.68 -6.58 0.25
N LYS A 64 13.96 -6.89 0.46
CA LYS A 64 14.75 -6.31 1.56
C LYS A 64 15.20 -4.88 1.26
N GLN A 65 15.29 -4.50 -0.01
CA GLN A 65 15.61 -3.13 -0.44
C GLN A 65 14.36 -2.23 -0.49
N GLY A 66 13.18 -2.79 -0.25
CA GLY A 66 11.90 -2.06 -0.24
C GLY A 66 11.11 -2.14 -1.55
N ASP A 67 11.38 -3.16 -2.39
CA ASP A 67 10.51 -3.47 -3.51
C ASP A 67 9.22 -4.15 -3.01
N ASP A 68 8.11 -3.44 -3.11
CA ASP A 68 6.83 -3.86 -2.54
C ASP A 68 5.75 -4.08 -3.61
N VAL A 69 4.89 -5.07 -3.37
CA VAL A 69 3.77 -5.41 -4.24
C VAL A 69 2.45 -5.21 -3.51
N ILE A 70 1.61 -4.33 -4.04
CA ILE A 70 0.27 -4.04 -3.53
C ILE A 70 -0.75 -4.80 -4.39
N CYS A 71 -1.19 -5.96 -3.91
CA CYS A 71 -2.24 -6.72 -4.59
C CYS A 71 -3.64 -6.25 -4.15
N LEU A 72 -4.42 -5.71 -5.07
CA LEU A 72 -5.77 -5.20 -4.81
C LEU A 72 -6.74 -6.31 -4.42
N ALA A 73 -6.70 -7.47 -5.08
CA ALA A 73 -7.55 -8.61 -4.73
C ALA A 73 -7.24 -9.13 -3.31
N GLU A 74 -5.96 -9.23 -2.95
CA GLU A 74 -5.52 -9.69 -1.63
C GLU A 74 -5.99 -8.74 -0.53
N LEU A 75 -5.77 -7.43 -0.71
CA LEU A 75 -6.21 -6.41 0.26
C LEU A 75 -7.73 -6.36 0.38
N LYS A 76 -8.46 -6.39 -0.74
CA LYS A 76 -9.92 -6.33 -0.74
C LYS A 76 -10.53 -7.54 -0.01
N LEU A 77 -10.09 -8.74 -0.34
CA LEU A 77 -10.60 -9.96 0.30
C LEU A 77 -10.13 -10.06 1.75
N GLY A 78 -8.90 -9.64 2.06
CA GLY A 78 -8.38 -9.58 3.42
C GLY A 78 -9.20 -8.66 4.32
N PHE A 79 -9.57 -7.46 3.84
CA PHE A 79 -10.43 -6.55 4.61
C PHE A 79 -11.84 -7.11 4.81
N ILE A 80 -12.41 -7.80 3.83
CA ILE A 80 -13.72 -8.46 3.98
C ILE A 80 -13.61 -9.58 5.02
N ALA A 81 -12.59 -10.43 4.92
CA ALA A 81 -12.38 -11.54 5.85
C ALA A 81 -12.23 -11.07 7.31
N GLN A 82 -11.45 -10.01 7.54
CA GLN A 82 -11.31 -9.43 8.88
C GLN A 82 -12.57 -8.70 9.35
N SER A 83 -13.34 -8.10 8.43
CA SER A 83 -14.63 -7.49 8.77
C SER A 83 -15.66 -8.54 9.23
N CYS A 84 -15.53 -9.80 8.81
CA CYS A 84 -16.35 -10.90 9.32
C CYS A 84 -16.04 -11.25 10.79
N LEU A 85 -14.82 -11.00 11.27
CA LEU A 85 -14.42 -11.23 12.67
C LEU A 85 -14.81 -10.04 13.56
N ALA A 86 -14.61 -8.82 13.05
CA ALA A 86 -14.95 -7.58 13.75
C ALA A 86 -15.65 -6.60 12.79
N PRO A 87 -16.95 -6.33 12.96
CA PRO A 87 -17.67 -5.38 12.10
C PRO A 87 -17.06 -3.98 12.26
N GLY A 88 -16.77 -3.32 11.13
CA GLY A 88 -16.15 -1.98 11.10
C GLY A 88 -14.62 -1.97 10.96
N PHE A 89 -13.95 -3.13 10.98
CA PHE A 89 -12.48 -3.21 10.84
C PHE A 89 -11.96 -2.56 9.55
N SER A 90 -12.61 -2.82 8.40
CA SER A 90 -12.21 -2.24 7.12
C SER A 90 -12.29 -0.70 7.10
N THR A 91 -13.28 -0.11 7.77
CA THR A 91 -13.42 1.35 7.87
C THR A 91 -12.34 1.94 8.76
N MET A 92 -12.04 1.28 9.89
CA MET A 92 -10.94 1.68 10.78
C MET A 92 -9.59 1.65 10.03
N MET A 93 -9.28 0.56 9.33
CA MET A 93 -8.03 0.45 8.56
C MET A 93 -7.96 1.45 7.41
N ALA A 94 -9.08 1.70 6.71
CA ALA A 94 -9.12 2.70 5.65
C ALA A 94 -8.80 4.11 6.16
N ASN A 95 -9.30 4.48 7.35
CA ASN A 95 -9.01 5.77 7.97
C ASN A 95 -7.56 5.88 8.46
N LEU A 96 -7.00 4.78 8.98
CA LEU A 96 -5.59 4.74 9.40
C LEU A 96 -4.61 4.96 8.24
N PHE A 97 -4.93 4.46 7.04
CA PHE A 97 -4.09 4.66 5.85
C PHE A 97 -4.38 5.96 5.12
N ALA A 98 -5.64 6.40 5.10
CA ALA A 98 -6.03 7.70 4.59
C ALA A 98 -5.87 8.73 5.70
N MET A 99 -4.62 9.09 6.04
CA MET A 99 -4.35 10.21 6.95
C MET A 99 -5.17 11.42 6.50
N ARG A 100 -6.14 11.80 7.31
CA ARG A 100 -7.01 12.96 7.09
C ARG A 100 -6.76 13.94 8.21
N SER A 101 -6.67 15.21 7.84
CA SER A 101 -6.57 16.29 8.83
C SER A 101 -7.96 16.61 9.36
N PHE A 102 -8.06 16.84 10.66
CA PHE A 102 -9.30 17.25 11.31
C PHE A 102 -9.89 18.49 10.64
N LYS A 103 -11.16 18.40 10.28
CA LYS A 103 -11.92 19.55 9.81
C LYS A 103 -13.12 19.69 10.71
N THR A 104 -13.18 20.80 11.46
CA THR A 104 -14.30 21.09 12.35
C THR A 104 -15.59 21.13 11.54
N ARG A 105 -16.41 20.08 11.66
CA ARG A 105 -17.76 20.04 11.09
C ARG A 105 -18.73 20.47 12.18
N CYS A 106 -19.41 21.60 11.97
CA CYS A 106 -20.63 21.91 12.69
C CYS A 106 -21.73 21.02 12.13
N ASP A 107 -21.95 19.85 12.72
CA ASP A 107 -23.27 19.24 12.91
C ASP A 107 -23.11 17.79 13.38
N ARG A 108 -23.75 17.48 14.52
CA ARG A 108 -23.91 16.17 15.19
C ARG A 108 -22.67 15.59 15.92
N ALA A 109 -22.91 15.17 17.17
CA ALA A 109 -21.90 14.61 18.07
C ALA A 109 -21.19 13.35 17.54
N PHE A 110 -21.88 12.52 16.74
CA PHE A 110 -21.30 11.33 16.13
C PHE A 110 -20.25 11.66 15.06
N ASP A 111 -20.50 12.70 14.26
CA ASP A 111 -19.60 13.14 13.19
C ASP A 111 -18.30 13.74 13.78
N THR A 112 -18.38 14.40 14.95
CA THR A 112 -17.21 14.88 15.69
C THR A 112 -16.31 13.75 16.20
N VAL A 113 -16.90 12.71 16.80
CA VAL A 113 -16.14 11.54 17.31
C VAL A 113 -15.51 10.77 16.16
N TYR A 114 -16.25 10.56 15.07
CA TYR A 114 -15.73 9.88 13.87
C TYR A 114 -14.56 10.66 13.24
N SER A 115 -14.66 11.99 13.13
CA SER A 115 -13.58 12.83 12.60
C SER A 115 -12.32 12.83 13.46
N SER A 116 -12.45 12.64 14.78
CA SER A 116 -11.28 12.51 15.68
C SER A 116 -10.52 11.20 15.42
N CYS A 117 -11.22 10.11 15.11
CA CYS A 117 -10.59 8.83 14.75
C CYS A 117 -9.90 8.86 13.38
N GLU A 118 -10.29 9.76 12.46
CA GLU A 118 -9.64 9.92 11.15
C GLU A 118 -8.25 10.59 11.23
N GLU A 119 -7.91 11.23 12.35
CA GLU A 119 -6.58 11.80 12.58
C GLU A 119 -5.53 10.74 12.92
N CYS A 120 -5.96 9.55 13.33
CA CYS A 120 -5.05 8.48 13.69
C CYS A 120 -4.32 7.97 12.43
N GLY A 121 -2.98 7.99 12.47
CA GLY A 121 -2.12 7.41 11.44
C GLY A 121 -1.25 6.29 12.02
N VAL A 122 -0.76 5.41 11.15
CA VAL A 122 0.23 4.39 11.53
C VAL A 122 1.64 4.99 11.38
N TRP A 123 2.40 5.02 12.47
CA TRP A 123 3.75 5.59 12.53
C TRP A 123 4.77 4.53 12.92
N CYS A 124 5.84 4.38 12.14
CA CYS A 124 6.99 3.57 12.52
C CYS A 124 8.06 4.48 13.14
N ILE A 125 8.28 4.37 14.46
CA ILE A 125 9.30 5.14 15.18
C ILE A 125 10.31 4.19 15.83
N SER A 126 11.59 4.56 15.79
CA SER A 126 12.62 3.84 16.53
C SER A 126 12.52 4.19 18.02
N VAL A 127 12.31 3.19 18.88
CA VAL A 127 12.29 3.39 20.33
C VAL A 127 13.72 3.54 20.82
N SER A 128 14.11 4.77 21.16
CA SER A 128 15.42 5.04 21.79
C SER A 128 15.52 4.33 23.15
N ARG A 129 16.71 3.80 23.47
CA ARG A 129 17.05 3.02 24.68
C ARG A 129 16.95 3.78 26.03
N TYR A 130 16.01 4.70 26.20
CA TYR A 130 15.74 5.41 27.46
C TYR A 130 14.47 4.92 28.18
N ALA A 131 13.99 3.71 27.87
CA ALA A 131 12.82 3.10 28.53
C ALA A 131 13.19 2.03 29.58
N SER A 132 14.45 1.96 30.03
CA SER A 132 14.93 0.94 31.00
C SER A 132 15.24 1.49 32.40
N VAL A 133 14.66 2.64 32.77
CA VAL A 133 14.66 3.15 34.15
C VAL A 133 13.21 3.44 34.55
N ALA A 134 12.49 2.38 34.90
CA ALA A 134 11.25 2.42 35.67
C ALA A 134 11.13 1.11 36.45
#